data_AF-R5TNA3-F1
#
_entry.id   AF-R5TNA3-F1
#
_cell.length_a   1.000
_cell.length_b   1.000
_cell.length_c   1.000
_cell.angle_alpha   90.00
_cell.angle_beta   90.00
_cell.angle_gamma   90.00
#
_symmetry.space_group_name_H-M   'P 1'
#
loop_
_entity.id
_entity.type
_entity.pdbx_description
1 polymer ?
#
loop_
_entity_poly.entity_id
_entity_poly.type
_entity_poly.pdbx_seq_one_letter_code
_entity_poly.pdbx_strand_id
1 'polypeptide(L)'
;MENVSYFENKLFRIVEKVVNLIKLNFIWLLFSIPVVTIGAANCALYEISVKIAKNEEGYIFRDFTTAFKQNWKGSFRIWLFYLFVGAGLHIDTVFWNNTEGDLAVAMVVFTRILKVVWFLFILYTFPLITKIKNREGITIRNAALLVFKCSTVGI
;
A
#
# COMPACT_ATOMS: atom_id res chain seq x y z
N MET A 1 -9.63 -40.47 11.23
CA MET A 1 -8.24 -40.16 10.80
C MET A 1 -8.20 -39.06 9.74
N GLU A 2 -9.32 -38.70 9.10
CA GLU A 2 -9.44 -37.65 8.07
C GLU A 2 -9.27 -36.22 8.60
N ASN A 3 -9.57 -35.98 9.88
CA ASN A 3 -9.44 -34.65 10.50
C ASN A 3 -7.96 -34.21 10.61
N VAL A 4 -7.03 -35.16 10.75
CA VAL A 4 -5.60 -34.87 10.96
C VAL A 4 -4.96 -34.36 9.67
N SER A 5 -5.25 -34.99 8.52
CA SER A 5 -4.77 -34.52 7.22
C SER A 5 -5.40 -33.19 6.79
N TYR A 6 -6.65 -32.94 7.15
CA TYR A 6 -7.29 -31.64 6.94
C TYR A 6 -6.61 -30.52 7.75
N PHE A 7 -6.26 -30.80 9.01
CA PHE A 7 -5.51 -29.86 9.85
C PHE A 7 -4.11 -29.60 9.31
N GLU A 8 -3.38 -30.63 8.87
CA GLU A 8 -2.06 -30.49 8.26
C GLU A 8 -2.10 -29.62 6.99
N ASN A 9 -3.05 -29.87 6.10
CA ASN A 9 -3.24 -29.06 4.89
C ASN A 9 -3.57 -27.59 5.22
N LYS A 10 -4.38 -27.35 6.26
CA LYS A 10 -4.72 -25.99 6.69
C LYS A 10 -3.52 -25.28 7.32
N LEU A 11 -2.73 -25.97 8.14
CA LEU A 11 -1.51 -25.44 8.75
C LEU A 11 -0.45 -25.13 7.69
N PHE A 12 -0.23 -26.04 6.73
CA PHE A 12 0.72 -25.84 5.63
C PHE A 12 0.39 -24.57 4.83
N ARG A 13 -0.90 -24.33 4.53
CA ARG A 13 -1.36 -23.11 3.86
C ARG A 13 -1.16 -21.84 4.68
N ILE A 14 -1.28 -21.90 6.01
CA ILE A 14 -1.00 -20.76 6.89
C ILE A 14 0.49 -20.46 6.90
N VAL A 15 1.33 -21.49 7.04
CA VAL A 15 2.79 -21.35 7.00
C VAL A 15 3.24 -20.76 5.67
N GLU A 16 2.70 -21.24 4.56
CA GLU A 16 2.99 -20.70 3.24
C GLU A 16 2.61 -19.22 3.11
N LYS A 17 1.46 -18.81 3.64
CA LYS A 17 1.08 -17.39 3.72
C LYS A 17 2.06 -16.56 4.53
N VAL A 18 2.49 -17.05 5.68
CA VAL A 18 3.45 -16.35 6.54
C VAL A 18 4.79 -16.21 5.85
N VAL A 19 5.30 -17.27 5.23
CA VAL A 19 6.54 -17.25 4.43
C VAL A 19 6.42 -16.25 3.28
N ASN A 20 5.26 -16.21 2.61
CA ASN A 20 5.01 -15.30 1.52
C ASN A 20 4.96 -13.83 2.00
N LEU A 21 4.36 -13.56 3.16
CA LEU A 21 4.39 -12.23 3.80
C LEU A 21 5.80 -11.80 4.22
N ILE A 22 6.63 -12.73 4.72
CA ILE A 22 8.02 -12.44 5.08
C ILE A 22 8.81 -12.05 3.83
N LYS A 23 8.76 -12.86 2.77
CA LYS A 23 9.41 -12.56 1.48
C LYS A 23 8.97 -11.19 0.93
N LEU A 24 7.67 -10.90 1.01
CA LEU A 24 7.10 -9.65 0.57
C LEU A 24 7.66 -8.44 1.35
N ASN A 25 7.76 -8.54 2.68
CA ASN A 25 8.34 -7.49 3.52
C ASN A 25 9.84 -7.26 3.22
N PHE A 26 10.61 -8.32 2.95
CA PHE A 26 12.01 -8.18 2.53
C PHE A 26 12.15 -7.44 1.20
N ILE A 27 11.34 -7.80 0.20
CA ILE A 27 11.33 -7.11 -1.10
C ILE A 27 10.92 -5.65 -0.92
N TRP A 28 9.90 -5.40 -0.09
CA TRP A 28 9.46 -4.05 0.24
C TRP A 28 10.60 -3.23 0.84
N LEU A 29 11.31 -3.75 1.84
CA LEU A 29 12.44 -3.08 2.51
C LEU A 29 13.55 -2.71 1.52
N LEU A 30 13.87 -3.63 0.60
CA LEU A 30 14.90 -3.42 -0.41
C LEU A 30 14.49 -2.36 -1.43
N PHE A 31 13.20 -2.32 -1.79
CA PHE A 31 12.65 -1.31 -2.71
C PHE A 31 12.32 0.01 -2.05
N SER A 32 12.22 0.12 -0.73
CA SER A 32 11.93 1.35 0.02
C SER A 32 13.17 2.12 0.47
N ILE A 33 14.38 1.64 0.13
CA ILE A 33 15.65 2.35 0.38
C ILE A 33 15.62 3.79 -0.17
N PRO A 34 15.16 4.05 -1.41
CA PRO A 34 14.90 5.41 -1.84
C PRO A 34 13.60 5.92 -1.19
N VAL A 35 13.66 7.03 -0.46
CA VAL A 35 12.46 7.63 0.18
C VAL A 35 11.34 7.87 -0.83
N VAL A 36 11.68 8.14 -2.09
CA VAL A 36 10.74 8.38 -3.18
C VAL A 36 9.94 7.14 -3.63
N THR A 37 10.42 5.93 -3.36
CA THR A 37 9.77 4.67 -3.78
C THR A 37 8.89 4.07 -2.70
N ILE A 38 8.98 4.56 -1.46
CA ILE A 38 8.16 4.14 -0.32
C ILE A 38 6.68 4.15 -0.70
N GLY A 39 6.21 5.20 -1.37
CA GLY A 39 4.80 5.30 -1.74
C GLY A 39 4.32 4.23 -2.72
N ALA A 40 5.12 3.92 -3.75
CA ALA A 40 4.81 2.86 -4.71
C ALA A 40 4.95 1.45 -4.09
N ALA A 41 5.98 1.26 -3.26
CA ALA A 41 6.22 0.03 -2.53
C ALA A 41 5.10 -0.28 -1.54
N ASN A 42 4.57 0.72 -0.82
CA ASN A 42 3.46 0.56 0.13
C ASN A 42 2.15 0.17 -0.57
N CYS A 43 1.87 0.75 -1.75
CA CYS A 43 0.74 0.33 -2.57
C CYS A 43 0.87 -1.13 -3.04
N ALA A 44 2.05 -1.53 -3.54
CA ALA A 44 2.30 -2.89 -3.98
C ALA A 44 2.21 -3.90 -2.81
N LEU A 45 2.71 -3.52 -1.63
CA LEU A 45 2.61 -4.29 -0.39
C LEU A 45 1.15 -4.55 -0.03
N TYR A 46 0.32 -3.51 -0.02
CA TYR A 46 -1.10 -3.64 0.30
C TYR A 46 -1.83 -4.52 -0.72
N GLU A 47 -1.58 -4.31 -2.01
CA GLU A 47 -2.22 -5.10 -3.08
C GLU A 47 -1.89 -6.59 -2.97
N ILE A 48 -0.62 -6.94 -2.75
CA ILE A 48 -0.20 -8.33 -2.63
C ILE A 48 -0.65 -8.95 -1.30
N SER A 49 -0.64 -8.18 -0.21
CA SER A 49 -1.17 -8.65 1.08
C SER A 49 -2.64 -9.07 0.96
N VAL A 50 -3.44 -8.30 0.22
CA VAL A 50 -4.84 -8.64 -0.08
C VAL A 50 -4.94 -9.88 -1.00
N LYS A 51 -4.06 -10.05 -1.99
CA LYS A 51 -4.01 -11.25 -2.84
C LYS A 51 -3.63 -12.52 -2.05
N ILE A 52 -2.64 -12.42 -1.16
CA ILE A 52 -2.24 -13.50 -0.23
C ILE A 52 -3.40 -13.86 0.70
N ALA A 53 -4.14 -12.86 1.20
CA ALA A 53 -5.34 -13.11 2.02
C ALA A 53 -6.42 -13.88 1.25
N LYS A 54 -6.58 -13.60 -0.06
CA LYS A 54 -7.51 -14.28 -0.97
C LYS A 54 -7.06 -15.68 -1.43
N ASN A 55 -5.87 -16.15 -1.06
CA ASN A 55 -5.25 -17.38 -1.58
C ASN A 55 -5.05 -17.36 -3.10
N GLU A 56 -4.81 -16.20 -3.71
CA GLU A 56 -4.35 -16.18 -5.11
C GLU A 56 -2.87 -16.61 -5.13
N GLU A 57 -2.60 -17.81 -5.64
CA GLU A 57 -1.24 -18.35 -5.77
C GLU A 57 -0.53 -17.66 -6.94
N GLY A 58 0.62 -17.05 -6.65
CA GLY A 58 1.40 -16.29 -7.62
C GLY A 58 2.84 -16.09 -7.18
N TYR A 59 3.74 -15.86 -8.15
CA TYR A 59 5.14 -15.57 -7.87
C TYR A 59 5.25 -14.15 -7.28
N ILE A 60 5.42 -14.05 -5.96
CA ILE A 60 5.45 -12.78 -5.19
C ILE A 60 6.35 -11.73 -5.82
N PHE A 61 7.55 -12.10 -6.27
CA PHE A 61 8.50 -11.15 -6.87
C PHE A 61 7.99 -10.57 -8.20
N ARG A 62 7.38 -11.42 -9.04
CA ARG A 62 6.79 -11.00 -10.32
C ARG A 62 5.55 -10.15 -10.10
N ASP A 63 4.72 -10.53 -9.14
CA ASP A 63 3.51 -9.80 -8.80
C ASP A 63 3.85 -8.45 -8.14
N PHE A 64 4.91 -8.39 -7.35
CA PHE A 64 5.39 -7.15 -6.72
C PHE A 64 5.91 -6.18 -7.76
N THR A 65 6.80 -6.62 -8.63
CA THR A 65 7.35 -5.76 -9.69
C THR A 65 6.28 -5.29 -10.67
N THR A 66 5.27 -6.12 -10.95
CA THR A 66 4.11 -5.76 -11.78
C THR A 66 3.23 -4.71 -11.10
N ALA A 67 2.81 -4.96 -9.86
CA ALA A 67 2.00 -4.03 -9.07
C ALA A 67 2.74 -2.71 -8.85
N PHE A 68 4.05 -2.77 -8.59
CA PHE A 68 4.92 -1.62 -8.44
C PHE A 68 4.98 -0.79 -9.71
N LYS A 69 5.26 -1.38 -10.88
CA LYS A 69 5.28 -0.66 -12.16
C LYS A 69 3.93 -0.04 -12.50
N GLN A 70 2.84 -0.75 -12.24
CA GLN A 70 1.50 -0.23 -12.46
C GLN A 70 1.23 0.97 -11.55
N ASN A 71 1.57 0.89 -10.26
CA ASN A 71 1.26 1.91 -9.26
C ASN A 71 2.27 3.05 -9.20
N TRP A 72 3.47 2.89 -9.77
CA TRP A 72 4.56 3.85 -9.69
C TRP A 72 4.15 5.26 -10.11
N LYS A 73 3.55 5.45 -11.30
CA LYS A 73 3.23 6.80 -11.81
C LYS A 73 2.18 7.53 -10.96
N GLY A 74 1.18 6.82 -10.46
CA GLY A 74 0.10 7.40 -9.65
C GLY A 74 0.56 7.65 -8.21
N SER A 75 1.13 6.64 -7.58
CA SER A 75 1.60 6.72 -6.19
C SER A 75 2.76 7.69 -6.04
N PHE A 76 3.68 7.78 -6.99
CA PHE A 76 4.80 8.73 -6.96
C PHE A 76 4.32 10.19 -7.01
N ARG A 77 3.31 10.50 -7.83
CA ARG A 77 2.78 11.87 -7.92
C ARG A 77 2.16 12.33 -6.60
N ILE A 78 1.36 11.46 -5.99
CA ILE A 78 0.72 11.74 -4.70
C ILE A 78 1.78 11.79 -3.59
N TRP A 79 2.76 10.88 -3.62
CA TRP A 79 3.87 10.86 -2.68
C TRP A 79 4.71 12.14 -2.74
N LEU A 80 4.96 12.67 -3.94
CA LEU A 80 5.67 13.93 -4.11
C LEU A 80 4.91 15.12 -3.51
N PHE A 81 3.59 15.16 -3.68
CA PHE A 81 2.75 16.17 -3.02
C PHE A 81 2.81 16.06 -1.49
N TYR A 82 2.77 14.83 -0.95
CA TYR A 82 2.98 14.62 0.47
C TYR A 82 4.37 15.12 0.91
N LEU A 83 5.45 14.71 0.25
CA LEU A 83 6.80 15.19 0.59
C LEU A 83 6.91 16.73 0.59
N PHE A 84 6.26 17.40 -0.36
CA PHE A 84 6.22 18.85 -0.41
C PHE A 84 5.54 19.48 0.81
N VAL A 85 4.35 18.98 1.19
CA VAL A 85 3.62 19.44 2.38
C VAL A 85 4.40 19.13 3.67
N GLY A 86 4.99 17.93 3.75
CA GLY A 86 5.81 17.50 4.89
C GLY A 86 7.07 18.36 5.07
N ALA A 87 7.72 18.76 3.97
CA ALA A 87 8.85 19.68 4.01
C ALA A 87 8.46 21.06 4.56
N GLY A 88 7.31 21.61 4.12
CA GLY A 88 6.79 22.86 4.66
C GLY A 88 6.53 22.81 6.17
N LEU A 89 5.87 21.74 6.64
CA LEU A 89 5.64 21.48 8.07
C LEU A 89 6.94 21.33 8.88
N HIS A 90 7.98 20.77 8.27
CA HIS A 90 9.28 20.63 8.92
C HIS A 90 9.95 21.99 9.11
N ILE A 91 9.98 22.83 8.07
CA ILE A 91 10.54 24.18 8.12
C ILE A 91 9.81 25.02 9.17
N ASP A 92 8.48 24.99 9.19
CA ASP A 92 7.66 25.69 10.18
C ASP A 92 8.04 25.30 11.62
N THR A 93 8.22 23.99 11.89
CA THR A 93 8.62 23.54 13.23
C THR A 93 10.02 24.01 13.62
N VAL A 94 10.97 23.99 12.67
CA VAL A 94 12.34 24.47 12.93
C VAL A 94 12.32 25.96 13.24
N PHE A 95 11.49 26.74 12.56
CA PHE A 95 11.33 28.16 12.82
C PHE A 95 10.80 28.44 14.24
N TRP A 96 9.71 27.76 14.64
CA TRP A 96 9.13 27.95 15.98
C TRP A 96 10.03 27.44 17.11
N ASN A 97 10.83 26.39 16.87
CA ASN A 97 11.79 25.90 17.86
C ASN A 97 12.96 26.86 18.12
N ASN A 98 13.31 27.72 17.17
CA ASN A 98 14.40 28.70 17.32
C ASN A 98 13.91 30.05 17.88
N THR A 99 12.61 30.19 18.14
CA THR A 99 12.02 31.41 18.68
C THR A 99 11.68 31.19 20.15
N GLU A 100 12.14 32.09 21.03
CA GLU A 100 11.83 32.03 22.45
C GLU A 100 10.52 32.77 22.77
N GLY A 101 9.64 32.15 23.55
CA GLY A 101 8.39 32.75 24.01
C GLY A 101 7.27 31.73 24.26
N ASP A 102 6.35 32.08 25.15
CA ASP A 102 5.21 31.22 25.54
C ASP A 102 4.29 30.89 24.35
N LEU A 103 4.15 31.85 23.42
CA LEU A 103 3.47 31.66 22.13
C LEU A 103 4.17 30.67 21.21
N ALA A 104 5.50 30.61 21.23
CA ALA A 104 6.27 29.69 20.38
C ALA A 104 6.07 28.23 20.86
N VAL A 105 6.02 28.00 22.18
CA VAL A 105 5.72 26.68 22.75
C VAL A 105 4.34 26.17 22.30
N ALA A 106 3.32 27.03 22.34
CA ALA A 106 1.98 26.69 21.88
C ALA A 106 1.95 26.32 20.38
N MET A 107 2.66 27.08 19.54
CA MET A 107 2.75 26.80 18.10
C MET A 107 3.52 25.52 17.78
N VAL A 108 4.60 25.22 18.51
CA VAL A 108 5.31 23.94 18.36
C VAL A 108 4.39 22.75 18.65
N VAL A 109 3.61 22.80 19.73
CA VAL A 109 2.65 21.75 20.07
C VAL A 109 1.58 21.60 18.98
N PHE A 110 1.04 22.71 18.48
CA PHE A 110 0.07 22.71 17.38
C PHE A 110 0.64 22.07 16.11
N THR A 111 1.85 22.48 15.67
CA THR A 111 2.50 21.92 14.48
C THR A 111 2.86 20.44 14.67
N ARG A 112 3.13 19.98 15.91
CA ARG A 112 3.32 18.55 16.22
C ARG A 112 2.03 17.75 16.02
N ILE A 113 0.90 18.26 16.51
CA ILE A 113 -0.42 17.63 16.29
C ILE A 113 -0.73 17.58 14.79
N LEU A 114 -0.49 18.68 14.07
CA LEU A 114 -0.71 18.72 12.62
C LEU A 114 0.10 17.66 11.87
N LYS A 115 1.35 17.42 12.28
CA LYS A 115 2.20 16.36 11.72
C LYS A 115 1.64 14.96 11.96
N VAL A 116 1.09 14.69 13.14
CA VAL A 116 0.45 13.40 13.43
C VAL A 116 -0.77 13.20 12.55
N VAL A 117 -1.61 14.22 12.42
CA VAL A 117 -2.79 14.18 11.53
C VAL A 117 -2.36 13.96 10.08
N TRP A 118 -1.35 14.69 9.61
CA TRP A 118 -0.79 14.54 8.26
C TRP A 118 -0.25 13.13 8.01
N PHE A 119 0.41 12.51 9.00
CA PHE A 119 0.87 11.12 8.91
C PHE A 119 -0.31 10.12 8.80
N LEU A 120 -1.40 10.36 9.52
CA LEU A 120 -2.62 9.55 9.39
C LEU A 120 -3.24 9.66 7.99
N PHE A 121 -3.22 10.86 7.39
CA PHE A 121 -3.66 11.03 6.00
C PHE A 121 -2.84 10.19 5.01
N ILE A 122 -1.51 10.16 5.16
CA ILE A 122 -0.65 9.33 4.33
C ILE A 122 -1.04 7.86 4.44
N LEU A 123 -1.23 7.36 5.66
CA LEU A 123 -1.62 5.97 5.91
C LEU A 123 -2.97 5.60 5.28
N TYR A 124 -3.91 6.55 5.19
CA TYR A 124 -5.23 6.32 4.61
C TYR A 124 -5.28 6.44 3.08
N THR A 125 -4.42 7.30 2.51
CA THR A 125 -4.39 7.53 1.07
C THR A 125 -3.85 6.34 0.28
N PHE A 126 -2.85 5.63 0.81
CA PHE A 126 -2.31 4.44 0.15
C PHE A 126 -3.31 3.29 -0.06
N PRO A 127 -4.09 2.85 0.95
CA PRO A 127 -5.13 1.84 0.74
C PRO A 127 -6.29 2.37 -0.12
N LEU A 128 -6.53 3.68 -0.14
CA LEU A 128 -7.57 4.27 -0.99
C LEU A 128 -7.19 4.23 -2.48
N ILE A 129 -5.97 4.63 -2.84
CA ILE A 129 -5.46 4.59 -4.22
C ILE A 129 -5.53 3.18 -4.79
N THR A 130 -5.08 2.20 -4.00
CA THR A 130 -5.09 0.79 -4.42
C THR A 130 -6.51 0.25 -4.57
N LYS A 131 -7.45 0.60 -3.68
CA LYS A 131 -8.87 0.22 -3.82
C LYS A 131 -9.54 0.81 -5.05
N ILE A 132 -9.34 2.10 -5.33
CA ILE A 132 -9.94 2.77 -6.49
C ILE A 132 -9.42 2.11 -7.78
N LYS A 133 -8.10 1.93 -7.88
CA LYS A 133 -7.50 1.27 -9.05
C LYS A 133 -7.94 -0.19 -9.22
N ASN A 134 -8.06 -0.92 -8.11
CA ASN A 134 -8.59 -2.29 -8.15
C ASN A 134 -10.05 -2.33 -8.63
N ARG A 135 -10.90 -1.34 -8.31
CA ARG A 135 -12.26 -1.26 -8.87
C ARG A 135 -12.24 -1.09 -10.38
N GLU A 136 -11.40 -0.21 -10.91
CA GLU A 136 -11.29 0.01 -12.36
C GLU A 136 -10.86 -1.27 -13.07
N GLY A 137 -9.82 -1.94 -12.55
CA GLY A 137 -9.32 -3.21 -13.12
C GLY A 137 -10.36 -4.35 -13.07
N ILE A 138 -11.09 -4.49 -11.95
CA ILE A 138 -12.15 -5.51 -11.82
C ILE A 138 -13.31 -5.21 -12.77
N THR A 139 -13.70 -3.95 -12.91
CA THR A 139 -14.78 -3.54 -13.82
C THR A 139 -14.43 -3.89 -15.26
N ILE A 140 -13.21 -3.59 -15.71
CA ILE A 140 -12.75 -3.89 -17.07
C ILE A 140 -12.70 -5.40 -17.32
N ARG A 141 -12.16 -6.18 -16.37
CA ARG A 141 -12.07 -7.64 -16.51
C ARG A 141 -13.45 -8.31 -16.49
N ASN A 142 -14.36 -7.84 -15.63
CA ASN A 142 -15.73 -8.33 -15.57
C ASN A 142 -16.51 -7.96 -16.83
N ALA A 143 -16.33 -6.75 -17.37
CA ALA A 143 -16.90 -6.35 -18.64
C ALA A 143 -16.40 -7.24 -19.79
N ALA A 144 -15.08 -7.50 -19.86
CA ALA A 144 -14.51 -8.41 -20.85
C ALA A 144 -15.08 -9.84 -20.72
N LEU A 145 -15.15 -10.38 -19.50
CA LEU A 145 -15.74 -11.71 -19.26
C LEU A 145 -17.22 -11.77 -19.64
N LEU A 146 -18.01 -10.72 -19.38
CA LEU A 146 -19.41 -10.65 -19.80
C LEU A 146 -19.54 -10.66 -21.32
N VAL A 147 -18.68 -9.92 -22.05
CA VAL A 147 -18.67 -9.91 -23.52
C VAL A 147 -18.36 -11.31 -24.08
N PHE A 148 -17.31 -11.96 -23.59
CA PHE A 148 -16.96 -13.32 -24.05
C PHE A 148 -17.99 -14.38 -23.65
N LYS A 149 -18.53 -14.29 -22.42
CA LYS A 149 -19.51 -15.27 -21.93
C LYS A 149 -20.88 -15.11 -22.61
N CYS A 150 -21.32 -13.89 -22.87
CA CYS A 150 -22.56 -13.63 -23.59
C CYS A 150 -22.46 -14.06 -25.07
N SER A 151 -21.27 -13.99 -25.68
CA SER A 151 -21.02 -14.50 -27.04
C SER A 151 -21.08 -16.02 -27.17
N THR A 152 -21.07 -16.79 -26.07
CA THR A 152 -21.05 -18.27 -26.10
C THR A 152 -22.41 -18.89 -25.74
N VAL A 153 -23.38 -18.09 -25.25
CA VAL A 153 -24.73 -18.57 -24.84
C VAL A 153 -25.79 -18.26 -25.92
N GLY A 154 -25.37 -17.73 -27.08
CA GLY A 154 -26.23 -17.40 -28.20
C GLY A 154 -25.99 -18.26 -29.45
N ILE A 155 -25.86 -19.58 -29.31
CA ILE A 155 -26.03 -20.57 -30.38
C ILE A 155 -26.72 -21.81 -29.78
#